data_AF-A0A0G1MR74-F1
#
_entry.id   AF-A0A0G1MR74-F1
#
_cell.length_a   1.000
_cell.length_b   1.000
_cell.length_c   1.000
_cell.angle_alpha   90.00
_cell.angle_beta   90.00
_cell.angle_gamma   90.00
#
_symmetry.space_group_name_H-M   'P 1'
#
loop_
_entity.id
_entity.type
_entity.pdbx_description
1 polymer ?
#
loop_
_entity_poly.entity_id
_entity_poly.type
_entity_poly.pdbx_seq_one_letter_code
_entity_poly.pdbx_strand_id
1 'polypeptide(L)'
;IKDSKKLSAKQRGEWLSKIKEKQLKYKNLEIALASVGPSTIDKIGISAAARLAVGRCLAKLNKKGFRCRAASRKILLDGSLYAPRTYVNQQTIIKGDEKIPLIAAASIFAKIWRPS
;
A
#
# COMPACT_ATOMS: atom_id res chain seq x y z
N ILE A 1 -1.07 4.18 14.29
CA ILE A 1 -0.16 5.17 13.67
C ILE A 1 -1.01 6.38 13.34
N LYS A 2 -0.89 7.49 14.06
CA LYS A 2 -1.84 8.61 13.95
C LYS A 2 -1.39 9.79 13.10
N ASP A 3 -0.15 9.82 12.60
CA ASP A 3 0.27 10.92 11.70
C ASP A 3 1.55 10.55 10.92
N SER A 4 1.43 9.74 9.85
CA SER A 4 2.61 9.29 9.08
C SER A 4 3.33 10.42 8.32
N LYS A 5 2.70 11.61 8.21
CA LYS A 5 3.24 12.77 7.51
C LYS A 5 4.22 13.54 8.39
N LYS A 6 4.01 13.57 9.72
CA LYS A 6 4.92 14.21 10.69
C LYS A 6 6.08 13.35 11.17
N LEU A 7 6.15 12.08 10.74
CA LEU A 7 7.25 11.20 11.13
C LEU A 7 8.54 11.61 10.42
N SER A 8 9.59 11.86 11.20
CA SER A 8 10.96 12.02 10.73
C SER A 8 11.47 10.71 10.09
N ALA A 9 12.57 10.77 9.33
CA ALA A 9 13.19 9.58 8.76
C ALA A 9 13.52 8.52 9.84
N LYS A 10 14.04 8.96 10.98
CA LYS A 10 14.32 8.10 12.14
C LYS A 10 13.06 7.41 12.66
N GLN A 11 11.98 8.16 12.89
CA GLN A 11 10.72 7.61 13.37
C GLN A 11 10.07 6.64 12.38
N ARG A 12 10.19 6.92 11.06
CA ARG A 12 9.74 5.99 10.01
C ARG A 12 10.51 4.67 10.07
N GLY A 13 11.83 4.73 10.30
CA GLY A 13 12.68 3.56 10.51
C GLY A 13 12.26 2.72 11.74
N GLU A 14 11.95 3.37 12.87
CA GLU A 14 11.46 2.69 14.07
C GLU A 14 10.12 1.96 13.83
N TRP A 15 9.19 2.61 13.13
CA TRP A 15 7.92 1.98 12.74
C TRP A 15 8.13 0.82 11.77
N LEU A 16 9.07 0.94 10.84
CA LEU A 16 9.44 -0.14 9.92
C LEU A 16 9.90 -1.38 10.69
N SER A 17 10.80 -1.21 11.66
CA SER A 17 11.29 -2.29 12.51
C SER A 17 10.15 -2.96 13.28
N LYS A 18 9.27 -2.17 13.90
CA LYS A 18 8.09 -2.70 14.62
C LYS A 18 7.16 -3.50 13.71
N ILE A 19 6.91 -3.02 12.49
CA ILE A 19 6.01 -3.72 11.56
C ILE A 19 6.65 -5.00 11.03
N LYS A 20 7.97 -5.00 10.75
CA LYS A 20 8.71 -6.21 10.39
C LYS A 20 8.72 -7.25 11.51
N GLU A 21 8.94 -6.83 12.75
CA GLU A 21 8.85 -7.72 13.91
C GLU A 21 7.45 -8.37 14.02
N LYS A 22 6.40 -7.57 13.86
CA LYS A 22 5.01 -8.08 13.82
C LYS A 22 4.78 -9.02 12.63
N GLN A 23 5.39 -8.77 11.48
CA GLN A 23 5.31 -9.66 10.32
C GLN A 23 5.95 -11.02 10.60
N LEU A 24 7.08 -11.06 11.31
CA LEU A 24 7.74 -12.30 11.72
C LEU A 24 6.92 -13.06 12.77
N LYS A 25 6.28 -12.32 13.70
CA LYS A 25 5.46 -12.90 14.77
C LYS A 25 4.10 -13.42 14.27
N TYR A 26 3.49 -12.72 13.33
CA TYR A 26 2.14 -13.02 12.85
C TYR A 26 2.17 -13.37 11.35
N LYS A 27 1.94 -14.65 11.03
CA LYS A 27 1.91 -15.17 9.65
C LYS A 27 0.81 -14.58 8.76
N ASN A 28 -0.12 -13.78 9.32
CA ASN A 28 -1.23 -13.17 8.61
C ASN A 28 -0.96 -11.71 8.16
N LEU A 29 0.24 -11.20 8.38
CA LEU A 29 0.65 -9.87 7.91
C LEU A 29 1.64 -10.01 6.77
N GLU A 30 1.41 -9.28 5.67
CA GLU A 30 2.28 -9.32 4.51
C GLU A 30 2.34 -7.98 3.80
N ILE A 31 3.48 -7.71 3.17
CA ILE A 31 3.81 -6.42 2.59
C ILE A 31 4.27 -6.62 1.15
N ALA A 32 3.69 -5.83 0.25
CA ALA A 32 4.07 -5.78 -1.14
C ALA A 32 4.34 -4.34 -1.56
N LEU A 33 5.44 -4.15 -2.29
CA LEU A 33 5.86 -2.87 -2.84
C LEU A 33 5.95 -2.97 -4.35
N ALA A 34 5.60 -1.90 -5.05
CA ALA A 34 5.73 -1.78 -6.49
C ALA A 34 5.96 -0.32 -6.87
N SER A 35 6.84 -0.11 -7.85
CA SER A 35 7.04 1.19 -8.52
C SER A 35 6.56 1.11 -9.97
N VAL A 36 6.33 2.28 -10.54
CA VAL A 36 6.12 2.49 -11.98
C VAL A 36 7.13 3.56 -12.38
N GLY A 37 7.94 3.28 -13.41
CA GLY A 37 9.00 4.19 -13.84
C GLY A 37 8.48 5.41 -14.60
N PRO A 38 9.27 6.50 -14.70
CA PRO A 38 8.87 7.75 -15.35
C PRO A 38 8.36 7.54 -16.78
N SER A 39 9.10 6.79 -17.60
CA SER A 39 8.73 6.51 -18.99
C SER A 39 7.37 5.81 -19.16
N THR A 40 6.91 5.07 -18.14
CA THR A 40 5.56 4.49 -18.14
C THR A 40 4.54 5.54 -17.70
N ILE A 41 4.84 6.33 -16.67
CA ILE A 41 3.99 7.42 -16.19
C ILE A 41 3.71 8.41 -17.32
N ASP A 42 4.73 8.80 -18.08
CA ASP A 42 4.59 9.74 -19.20
C ASP A 42 3.66 9.21 -20.29
N LYS A 43 3.63 7.89 -20.48
CA LYS A 43 2.78 7.22 -21.50
C LYS A 43 1.32 7.06 -21.06
N ILE A 44 1.08 6.74 -19.80
CA ILE A 44 -0.27 6.35 -19.32
C ILE A 44 -0.90 7.37 -18.35
N GLY A 45 -0.14 8.39 -17.96
CA GLY A 45 -0.52 9.35 -16.93
C GLY A 45 -0.38 8.83 -15.50
N ILE A 46 -0.25 9.76 -14.56
CA ILE A 46 -0.01 9.47 -13.13
C ILE A 46 -1.13 8.64 -12.49
N SER A 47 -2.39 8.90 -12.84
CA SER A 47 -3.54 8.19 -12.28
C SER A 47 -3.59 6.72 -12.72
N ALA A 48 -3.29 6.43 -13.99
CA ALA A 48 -3.24 5.05 -14.47
C ALA A 48 -1.98 4.33 -13.94
N ALA A 49 -0.85 5.03 -13.82
CA ALA A 49 0.35 4.49 -13.20
C ALA A 49 0.14 4.14 -11.72
N ALA A 50 -0.55 4.99 -10.96
CA ALA A 50 -0.91 4.69 -9.57
C ALA A 50 -1.79 3.42 -9.48
N ARG A 51 -2.81 3.31 -10.34
CA ARG A 51 -3.67 2.11 -10.43
C ARG A 51 -2.87 0.85 -10.81
N LEU A 52 -1.91 0.98 -11.73
CA LEU A 52 -1.01 -0.09 -12.11
C LEU A 52 -0.13 -0.54 -10.93
N ALA A 53 0.42 0.40 -10.16
CA ALA A 53 1.21 0.10 -8.97
C ALA A 53 0.39 -0.66 -7.92
N VAL A 54 -0.84 -0.21 -7.64
CA VAL A 54 -1.78 -0.91 -6.74
C VAL A 54 -2.05 -2.33 -7.25
N GLY A 55 -2.33 -2.49 -8.54
CA GLY A 55 -2.54 -3.79 -9.17
C GLY A 55 -1.34 -4.74 -9.03
N ARG A 56 -0.11 -4.22 -9.20
CA ARG A 56 1.13 -4.97 -9.00
C ARG A 56 1.31 -5.42 -7.55
N CYS A 57 1.02 -4.55 -6.57
CA CYS A 57 1.07 -4.93 -5.16
C CYS A 57 0.08 -6.05 -4.83
N LEU A 58 -1.17 -5.92 -5.25
CA LEU A 58 -2.19 -6.94 -5.02
C LEU A 58 -1.87 -8.27 -5.71
N ALA A 59 -1.28 -8.24 -6.91
CA ALA A 59 -0.82 -9.45 -7.59
C ALA A 59 0.28 -10.17 -6.79
N LYS A 60 1.23 -9.43 -6.21
CA LYS A 60 2.26 -10.00 -5.32
C LYS A 60 1.64 -10.64 -4.07
N LEU A 61 0.68 -9.98 -3.43
CA LEU A 61 -0.03 -10.53 -2.27
C LEU A 61 -0.83 -11.80 -2.63
N ASN A 62 -1.48 -11.83 -3.79
CA ASN A 62 -2.18 -13.02 -4.27
C ASN A 62 -1.23 -14.21 -4.46
N LYS A 63 -0.04 -14.01 -5.03
CA LYS A 63 1.00 -15.05 -5.16
C LYS A 63 1.44 -15.63 -3.82
N LYS A 64 1.32 -14.84 -2.75
CA LYS A 64 1.59 -15.25 -1.37
C LYS A 64 0.38 -15.86 -0.65
N GLY A 65 -0.71 -16.13 -1.37
CA GLY A 65 -1.89 -16.82 -0.83
C GLY A 65 -2.95 -15.94 -0.16
N PHE A 66 -2.85 -14.60 -0.23
CA PHE A 66 -3.79 -13.69 0.44
C PHE A 66 -5.17 -13.57 -0.23
N ARG A 67 -5.32 -14.07 -1.48
CA ARG A 67 -6.59 -14.11 -2.24
C ARG A 67 -7.37 -12.78 -2.22
N CYS A 68 -6.71 -11.66 -2.44
CA CYS A 68 -7.26 -10.30 -2.39
C CYS A 68 -8.42 -10.03 -3.36
N ARG A 69 -8.63 -10.88 -4.38
CA ARG A 69 -9.79 -10.78 -5.29
C ARG A 69 -11.08 -11.37 -4.72
N ALA A 70 -10.99 -12.16 -3.64
CA ALA A 70 -12.17 -12.78 -3.04
C ALA A 70 -13.13 -11.71 -2.51
N ALA A 71 -14.43 -11.86 -2.76
CA ALA A 71 -15.45 -10.91 -2.31
C ALA A 71 -15.48 -10.73 -0.78
N SER A 72 -15.05 -11.75 -0.02
CA SER A 72 -14.91 -11.70 1.45
C SER A 72 -13.74 -10.85 1.94
N ARG A 73 -12.87 -10.36 1.04
CA ARG A 73 -11.72 -9.51 1.38
C ARG A 73 -11.98 -8.08 0.91
N LYS A 74 -11.93 -7.14 1.86
CA LYS A 74 -12.09 -5.71 1.58
C LYS A 74 -10.72 -5.04 1.39
N ILE A 75 -10.55 -4.33 0.29
CA ILE A 75 -9.35 -3.54 -0.01
C ILE A 75 -9.60 -2.10 0.41
N LEU A 76 -8.76 -1.56 1.28
CA LEU A 76 -8.83 -0.18 1.73
C LEU A 76 -7.70 0.63 1.09
N LEU A 77 -8.06 1.75 0.45
CA LEU A 77 -7.15 2.58 -0.34
C LEU A 77 -7.20 4.03 0.15
N ASP A 78 -6.08 4.75 -0.01
CA ASP A 78 -5.96 6.15 0.40
C ASP A 78 -6.33 7.14 -0.72
N GLY A 79 -7.02 8.22 -0.37
CA GLY A 79 -7.13 9.43 -1.17
C GLY A 79 -7.74 9.20 -2.55
N SER A 80 -6.90 9.25 -3.59
CA SER A 80 -7.29 9.08 -4.99
C SER A 80 -6.90 7.72 -5.58
N LEU A 81 -6.40 6.79 -4.76
CA LEU A 81 -6.00 5.47 -5.23
C LEU A 81 -7.22 4.59 -5.52
N TYR A 82 -7.10 3.80 -6.58
CA TYR A 82 -8.07 2.79 -6.97
C TYR A 82 -7.34 1.50 -7.34
N ALA A 83 -7.87 0.36 -6.93
CA ALA A 83 -7.44 -0.93 -7.42
C ALA A 83 -8.05 -1.21 -8.81
N PRO A 84 -7.48 -2.10 -9.61
CA PRO A 84 -8.10 -2.56 -10.85
C PRO A 84 -9.56 -3.02 -10.62
N ARG A 85 -10.43 -2.84 -11.62
CA ARG A 85 -11.88 -3.14 -11.52
C ARG A 85 -12.18 -4.61 -11.17
N THR A 86 -11.23 -5.51 -11.40
CA THR A 86 -11.31 -6.93 -11.00
C THR A 86 -11.30 -7.16 -9.49
N TYR A 87 -10.97 -6.14 -8.70
CA TYR A 87 -11.09 -6.15 -7.25
C TYR A 87 -12.39 -5.45 -6.83
N VAL A 88 -13.46 -6.23 -6.74
CA VAL A 88 -14.82 -5.70 -6.59
C VAL A 88 -15.13 -5.14 -5.20
N ASN A 89 -14.56 -5.72 -4.13
CA ASN A 89 -14.73 -5.25 -2.76
C ASN A 89 -13.58 -4.30 -2.36
N GLN A 90 -13.61 -3.08 -2.91
CA GLN A 90 -12.63 -2.04 -2.59
C GLN A 90 -13.32 -0.75 -2.11
N GLN A 91 -12.65 -0.01 -1.25
CA GLN A 91 -13.08 1.29 -0.77
C GLN A 91 -11.90 2.25 -0.72
N THR A 92 -12.07 3.41 -1.33
CA THR A 92 -11.13 4.53 -1.24
C THR A 92 -11.60 5.50 -0.16
N ILE A 93 -10.68 5.92 0.70
CA ILE A 93 -10.96 6.76 1.87
C ILE A 93 -10.15 8.05 1.76
N ILE A 94 -10.83 9.18 1.74
CA ILE A 94 -10.18 10.50 1.73
C ILE A 94 -9.41 10.69 3.05
N LYS A 95 -8.10 10.97 2.94
CA LYS A 95 -7.14 11.02 4.06
C LYS A 95 -7.19 9.73 4.89
N GLY A 96 -7.25 8.60 4.20
CA GLY A 96 -7.27 7.28 4.82
C GLY A 96 -6.02 7.01 5.65
N ASP A 97 -4.88 7.58 5.26
CA ASP A 97 -3.61 7.49 5.99
C ASP A 97 -3.64 8.16 7.37
N GLU A 98 -4.56 9.09 7.60
CA GLU A 98 -4.79 9.75 8.90
C GLU A 98 -5.87 9.04 9.74
N LYS A 99 -6.72 8.23 9.09
CA LYS A 99 -7.93 7.64 9.70
C LYS A 99 -7.79 6.14 9.99
N ILE A 100 -7.10 5.40 9.13
CA ILE A 100 -7.05 3.94 9.15
C ILE A 100 -5.61 3.50 9.43
N PRO A 101 -5.33 2.81 10.56
CA PRO A 101 -3.98 2.37 10.90
C PRO A 101 -3.29 1.53 9.83
N LEU A 102 -4.04 0.70 9.10
CA LEU A 102 -3.50 -0.15 8.02
C LEU A 102 -3.05 0.68 6.81
N ILE A 103 -3.82 1.71 6.44
CA ILE A 103 -3.45 2.64 5.37
C ILE A 103 -2.24 3.49 5.80
N ALA A 104 -2.23 3.94 7.07
CA ALA A 104 -1.11 4.67 7.64
C ALA A 104 0.19 3.85 7.59
N ALA A 105 0.13 2.56 7.93
CA ALA A 105 1.26 1.65 7.81
C ALA A 105 1.75 1.54 6.36
N ALA A 106 0.86 1.29 5.40
CA ALA A 106 1.22 1.22 3.98
C ALA A 106 1.88 2.52 3.48
N SER A 107 1.39 3.69 3.93
CA SER A 107 1.96 5.00 3.62
C SER A 107 3.41 5.15 4.11
N ILE A 108 3.74 4.64 5.30
CA ILE A 108 5.12 4.62 5.83
C ILE A 108 6.03 3.79 4.90
N PHE A 109 5.63 2.57 4.55
CA PHE A 109 6.42 1.71 3.67
C PHE A 109 6.68 2.34 2.31
N ALA A 110 5.64 2.94 1.71
CA ALA A 110 5.78 3.62 0.41
C ALA A 110 6.76 4.80 0.48
N LYS A 111 6.75 5.59 1.57
CA LYS A 111 7.65 6.74 1.74
C LYS A 111 9.11 6.33 1.97
N ILE A 112 9.36 5.23 2.68
CA ILE A 112 10.72 4.72 2.92
C ILE A 112 11.29 4.09 1.64
N TRP A 113 10.45 3.40 0.87
CA TRP A 113 10.92 2.61 -0.27
C TRP A 113 11.01 3.38 -1.58
N ARG A 114 10.44 4.60 -1.68
CA ARG A 114 10.63 5.44 -2.87
C ARG A 114 12.14 5.58 -3.14
N PRO A 115 12.65 5.03 -4.26
CA PRO A 115 14.04 5.23 -4.63
C PRO A 115 14.27 6.73 -4.79
N SER A 116 15.38 7.22 -4.23
CA SER A 116 15.93 8.53 -4.57
C SER A 116 16.24 8.62 -6.05
#